data_AF-A0A6L6CD02-F1
#
_entry.id   AF-A0A6L6CD02-F1
#
_cell.length_a   1.000
_cell.length_b   1.000
_cell.length_c   1.000
_cell.angle_alpha   90.00
_cell.angle_beta   90.00
_cell.angle_gamma   90.00
#
_symmetry.space_group_name_H-M   'P 1'
#
loop_
_entity.id
_entity.type
_entity.pdbx_description
1 polymer ?
#
loop_
_entity_poly.entity_id
_entity_poly.type
_entity_poly.pdbx_seq_one_letter_code
_entity_poly.pdbx_strand_id
1 'polypeptide(L)'
;SESGFSEYQLTVTPAAMSGPATIDVGNAGTVMRFLPPLAALATGEISFDGDPRSYERPLAPVIKALEELGVSIAHEGRYSLPFTLHAKGGIPGGVITIDASASSQFLSALLLVGASFENGITVIHKGGTLPSMPHIDMSVEMLRDFGGVVSVDSEAKSWSVKPGALHGRDLIIEPDLSNAAPFLSIAMLCGGSITIADWPAKTTQPGDQLRSILSDMGAKISMSEKGLTLTGTGVIHGIDIDLHDVGELTPAIAALAIFADSPSHLRGIAHLRLHETDRLSALTREINALGGDVKEHESSLHITPAPLHGGVFHTYEDHRLATAGAVIGLMVPGIEVENIATTRKTLPDFPGLWSSLLT
;
A
#
# COMPACT_ATOMS: atom_id res chain seq x y z
N SER A 1 23.32 18.61 -17.16
CA SER A 1 22.95 18.05 -18.48
C SER A 1 21.57 17.44 -18.33
N GLU A 2 20.61 17.97 -19.06
CA GLU A 2 19.20 17.58 -19.03
C GLU A 2 19.06 16.10 -19.39
N SER A 3 18.77 15.24 -18.40
CA SER A 3 18.27 13.90 -18.64
C SER A 3 16.79 14.02 -19.02
N GLY A 4 16.55 14.11 -20.32
CA GLY A 4 15.21 14.12 -20.90
C GLY A 4 14.48 12.81 -20.60
N PHE A 5 13.57 12.86 -19.64
CA PHE A 5 12.37 12.05 -19.74
C PHE A 5 11.52 12.70 -20.82
N SER A 6 11.47 12.11 -22.02
CA SER A 6 10.39 12.45 -22.94
C SER A 6 9.11 11.97 -22.26
N GLU A 7 8.25 12.89 -21.80
CA GLU A 7 6.90 12.55 -21.37
C GLU A 7 6.23 11.83 -22.53
N TYR A 8 6.06 10.52 -22.41
CA TYR A 8 5.28 9.75 -23.36
C TYR A 8 3.82 10.11 -23.12
N GLN A 9 3.26 10.95 -23.99
CA GLN A 9 1.82 11.18 -24.00
C GLN A 9 1.14 9.96 -24.64
N LEU A 10 0.64 9.05 -23.80
CA LEU A 10 -0.15 7.90 -24.22
C LEU A 10 -1.62 8.33 -24.34
N THR A 11 -2.16 8.35 -25.56
CA THR A 11 -3.60 8.45 -25.78
C THR A 11 -4.18 7.05 -25.94
N VAL A 12 -5.05 6.64 -25.02
CA VAL A 12 -5.74 5.34 -25.07
C VAL A 12 -7.20 5.57 -25.45
N THR A 13 -7.62 5.01 -26.58
CA THR A 13 -9.04 4.91 -26.95
C THR A 13 -9.52 3.50 -26.58
N PRO A 14 -10.35 3.33 -25.54
CA PRO A 14 -10.75 2.00 -25.09
C PRO A 14 -11.65 1.33 -26.14
N ALA A 15 -11.35 0.08 -26.46
CA ALA A 15 -12.25 -0.82 -27.18
C ALA A 15 -13.13 -1.60 -26.19
N ALA A 16 -14.12 -2.33 -26.70
CA ALA A 16 -14.87 -3.27 -25.88
C ALA A 16 -13.92 -4.31 -25.26
N MET A 17 -13.99 -4.51 -23.94
CA MET A 17 -13.16 -5.48 -23.25
C MET A 17 -13.57 -6.90 -23.65
N SER A 18 -12.64 -7.66 -24.20
CA SER A 18 -12.89 -9.03 -24.66
C SER A 18 -11.67 -9.94 -24.45
N GLY A 19 -11.94 -11.23 -24.26
CA GLY A 19 -10.95 -12.31 -24.27
C GLY A 19 -10.89 -13.04 -25.62
N PRO A 20 -9.99 -14.03 -25.77
CA PRO A 20 -9.12 -14.57 -24.73
C PRO A 20 -8.00 -13.59 -24.34
N ALA A 21 -7.73 -13.47 -23.04
CA ALA A 21 -6.64 -12.66 -22.50
C ALA A 21 -5.95 -13.33 -21.32
N THR A 22 -4.66 -13.02 -21.14
CA THR A 22 -3.87 -13.44 -19.97
C THR A 22 -3.30 -12.21 -19.30
N ILE A 23 -3.49 -12.12 -17.99
CA ILE A 23 -3.01 -11.02 -17.14
C ILE A 23 -1.99 -11.60 -16.17
N ASP A 24 -0.75 -11.12 -16.28
CA ASP A 24 0.28 -11.33 -15.27
C ASP A 24 0.17 -10.23 -14.22
N VAL A 25 -0.08 -10.61 -12.97
CA VAL A 25 -0.22 -9.70 -11.85
C VAL A 25 1.10 -9.42 -11.12
N GLY A 26 2.18 -10.16 -11.44
CA GLY A 26 3.42 -10.20 -10.65
C GLY A 26 3.14 -10.39 -9.16
N ASN A 27 3.80 -9.59 -8.31
CA ASN A 27 3.50 -9.46 -6.88
C ASN A 27 2.69 -8.18 -6.55
N ALA A 28 1.92 -7.64 -7.51
CA ALA A 28 1.16 -6.41 -7.34
C ALA A 28 -0.23 -6.70 -6.74
N GLY A 29 -0.40 -6.33 -5.47
CA GLY A 29 -1.64 -6.59 -4.74
C GLY A 29 -2.86 -5.88 -5.35
N THR A 30 -2.69 -4.63 -5.78
CA THR A 30 -3.77 -3.88 -6.42
C THR A 30 -4.21 -4.54 -7.73
N VAL A 31 -3.27 -4.96 -8.58
CA VAL A 31 -3.56 -5.64 -9.85
C VAL A 31 -4.34 -6.94 -9.59
N MET A 32 -3.85 -7.79 -8.67
CA MET A 32 -4.48 -9.09 -8.42
C MET A 32 -5.87 -9.00 -7.76
N ARG A 33 -6.23 -7.90 -7.09
CA ARG A 33 -7.57 -7.73 -6.49
C ARG A 33 -8.50 -6.84 -7.33
N PHE A 34 -8.00 -5.79 -7.98
CA PHE A 34 -8.84 -4.80 -8.65
C PHE A 34 -9.13 -5.18 -10.10
N LEU A 35 -8.20 -5.84 -10.79
CA LEU A 35 -8.44 -6.24 -12.17
C LEU A 35 -9.46 -7.39 -12.32
N PRO A 36 -9.60 -8.38 -11.42
CA PRO A 36 -10.58 -9.44 -11.63
C PRO A 36 -12.04 -8.93 -11.69
N PRO A 37 -12.52 -8.04 -10.77
CA PRO A 37 -13.86 -7.46 -10.93
C PRO A 37 -14.03 -6.63 -12.19
N LEU A 38 -12.99 -5.91 -12.64
CA LEU A 38 -13.02 -5.15 -13.90
C LEU A 38 -13.08 -6.10 -15.12
N ALA A 39 -12.24 -7.14 -15.13
CA ALA A 39 -12.19 -8.15 -16.18
C ALA A 39 -13.50 -8.95 -16.27
N ALA A 40 -14.21 -9.13 -15.15
CA ALA A 40 -15.52 -9.78 -15.16
C ALA A 40 -16.60 -8.99 -15.94
N LEU A 41 -16.37 -7.70 -16.24
CA LEU A 41 -17.21 -6.90 -17.14
C LEU A 41 -16.92 -7.15 -18.63
N ALA A 42 -15.83 -7.84 -18.97
CA ALA A 42 -15.48 -8.19 -20.34
C ALA A 42 -16.34 -9.34 -20.88
N THR A 43 -16.16 -9.68 -22.16
CA THR A 43 -16.73 -10.91 -22.75
C THR A 43 -15.62 -11.89 -23.13
N GLY A 44 -15.68 -13.13 -22.65
CA GLY A 44 -14.73 -14.19 -22.99
C GLY A 44 -13.90 -14.67 -21.81
N GLU A 45 -12.87 -15.47 -22.11
CA GLU A 45 -12.00 -16.08 -21.09
C GLU A 45 -10.82 -15.17 -20.73
N ILE A 46 -10.63 -14.93 -19.44
CA ILE A 46 -9.53 -14.08 -18.94
C ILE A 46 -8.81 -14.82 -17.83
N SER A 47 -7.55 -15.16 -18.06
CA SER A 47 -6.72 -15.90 -17.12
C SER A 47 -5.82 -14.95 -16.33
N PHE A 48 -5.69 -15.22 -15.03
CA PHE A 48 -4.83 -14.49 -14.12
C PHE A 48 -3.76 -15.43 -13.55
N ASP A 49 -2.51 -14.99 -13.62
CA ASP A 49 -1.36 -15.66 -13.02
C ASP A 49 -0.40 -14.60 -12.44
N GLY A 50 0.62 -15.01 -11.70
CA GLY A 50 1.63 -14.09 -11.15
C GLY A 50 2.77 -14.81 -10.46
N ASP A 51 3.55 -14.04 -9.69
CA ASP A 51 4.73 -14.55 -9.00
C ASP A 51 4.36 -15.59 -7.92
N PRO A 52 5.29 -16.50 -7.54
CA PRO A 52 5.02 -17.55 -6.55
C PRO A 52 4.41 -17.03 -5.23
N ARG A 53 4.88 -15.87 -4.75
CA ARG A 53 4.36 -15.25 -3.53
C ARG A 53 2.90 -14.83 -3.65
N SER A 54 2.43 -14.46 -4.85
CA SER A 54 1.03 -14.07 -5.07
C SER A 54 0.04 -15.21 -4.90
N TYR A 55 0.49 -16.47 -4.95
CA TYR A 55 -0.35 -17.64 -4.73
C TYR A 55 -0.74 -17.80 -3.25
N GLU A 56 0.07 -17.27 -2.34
CA GLU A 56 -0.14 -17.34 -0.89
C GLU A 56 -0.92 -16.13 -0.36
N ARG A 57 -1.07 -15.09 -1.18
CA ARG A 57 -1.66 -13.82 -0.75
C ARG A 57 -3.19 -13.89 -0.79
N PRO A 58 -3.89 -13.29 0.19
CA PRO A 58 -5.34 -13.35 0.26
C PRO A 58 -6.03 -12.84 -1.02
N LEU A 59 -6.88 -13.69 -1.61
CA LEU A 59 -7.72 -13.39 -2.77
C LEU A 59 -9.12 -14.01 -2.68
N ALA A 60 -9.29 -15.04 -1.86
CA ALA A 60 -10.53 -15.79 -1.71
C ALA A 60 -11.79 -14.91 -1.54
N PRO A 61 -11.78 -13.81 -0.74
CA PRO A 61 -12.97 -12.96 -0.61
C PRO A 61 -13.41 -12.30 -1.92
N VAL A 62 -12.48 -11.93 -2.80
CA VAL A 62 -12.81 -11.35 -4.11
C VAL A 62 -13.39 -12.41 -5.05
N ILE A 63 -12.77 -13.59 -5.11
CA ILE A 63 -13.27 -14.70 -5.97
C ILE A 63 -14.67 -15.11 -5.54
N LYS A 64 -14.89 -15.34 -4.24
CA LYS A 64 -16.21 -15.67 -3.69
C LYS A 64 -17.23 -14.58 -3.98
N ALA A 65 -16.82 -13.31 -3.83
CA ALA A 65 -17.71 -12.19 -4.12
C ALA A 65 -18.16 -12.17 -5.58
N LEU A 66 -17.24 -12.41 -6.52
CA LEU A 66 -17.57 -12.47 -7.94
C LEU A 66 -18.45 -13.70 -8.27
N GLU A 67 -18.20 -14.86 -7.66
CA GLU A 67 -19.07 -16.04 -7.81
C GLU A 67 -20.50 -15.77 -7.30
N GLU A 68 -20.65 -15.13 -6.14
CA GLU A 68 -21.94 -14.71 -5.59
C GLU A 68 -22.66 -13.69 -6.47
N LEU A 69 -21.90 -12.84 -7.17
CA LEU A 69 -22.41 -11.90 -8.17
C LEU A 69 -22.68 -12.56 -9.54
N GLY A 70 -22.52 -13.89 -9.66
CA GLY A 70 -22.88 -14.66 -10.85
C GLY A 70 -21.77 -14.81 -11.89
N VAL A 71 -20.53 -14.43 -11.57
CA VAL A 71 -19.36 -14.63 -12.43
C VAL A 71 -18.89 -16.09 -12.32
N SER A 72 -18.65 -16.75 -13.45
CA SER A 72 -18.11 -18.10 -13.47
C SER A 72 -16.58 -18.06 -13.45
N ILE A 73 -15.96 -18.76 -12.49
CA ILE A 73 -14.52 -18.73 -12.25
C ILE A 73 -13.98 -20.16 -12.12
N ALA A 74 -13.00 -20.51 -12.94
CA ALA A 74 -12.24 -21.74 -12.81
C ALA A 74 -10.99 -21.50 -11.94
N HIS A 75 -11.04 -21.95 -10.69
CA HIS A 75 -9.93 -21.86 -9.72
C HIS A 75 -9.59 -23.20 -9.06
N GLU A 76 -10.22 -24.29 -9.49
CA GLU A 76 -9.98 -25.66 -8.99
C GLU A 76 -10.12 -25.82 -7.46
N GLY A 77 -10.97 -25.00 -6.83
CA GLY A 77 -11.19 -25.00 -5.39
C GLY A 77 -10.10 -24.29 -4.58
N ARG A 78 -9.10 -23.68 -5.24
CA ARG A 78 -7.97 -22.99 -4.58
C ARG A 78 -8.37 -21.66 -3.95
N TYR A 79 -9.32 -20.93 -4.55
CA TYR A 79 -9.64 -19.55 -4.16
C TYR A 79 -8.39 -18.63 -4.10
N SER A 80 -7.42 -18.88 -4.96
CA SER A 80 -6.18 -18.15 -5.15
C SER A 80 -5.79 -18.13 -6.63
N LEU A 81 -4.70 -17.45 -6.96
CA LEU A 81 -4.05 -17.61 -8.26
C LEU A 81 -3.44 -19.02 -8.42
N PRO A 82 -3.29 -19.52 -9.67
CA PRO A 82 -3.90 -18.99 -10.90
C PRO A 82 -5.39 -19.38 -11.03
N PHE A 83 -6.15 -18.55 -11.73
CA PHE A 83 -7.57 -18.79 -12.04
C PHE A 83 -7.98 -18.18 -13.39
N THR A 84 -9.10 -18.65 -13.95
CA THR A 84 -9.68 -18.13 -15.20
C THR A 84 -11.12 -17.65 -14.98
N LEU A 85 -11.43 -16.43 -15.40
CA LEU A 85 -12.79 -15.89 -15.46
C LEU A 85 -13.45 -16.27 -16.79
N HIS A 86 -14.71 -16.67 -16.75
CA HIS A 86 -15.58 -16.79 -17.93
C HIS A 86 -16.58 -15.63 -17.94
N ALA A 87 -16.12 -14.48 -18.45
CA ALA A 87 -16.85 -13.22 -18.40
C ALA A 87 -17.92 -13.12 -19.50
N LYS A 88 -19.09 -12.55 -19.17
CA LYS A 88 -20.28 -12.52 -20.05
C LYS A 88 -20.71 -11.12 -20.50
N GLY A 89 -19.91 -10.09 -20.20
CA GLY A 89 -20.17 -8.71 -20.59
C GLY A 89 -21.00 -7.89 -19.61
N GLY A 90 -21.31 -8.43 -18.43
CA GLY A 90 -22.10 -7.73 -17.42
C GLY A 90 -22.15 -8.47 -16.09
N ILE A 91 -22.36 -7.72 -15.01
CA ILE A 91 -22.50 -8.22 -13.65
C ILE A 91 -23.79 -7.61 -13.08
N PRO A 92 -24.76 -8.43 -12.61
CA PRO A 92 -26.02 -7.94 -12.06
C PRO A 92 -25.84 -6.94 -10.91
N GLY A 93 -24.80 -7.13 -10.09
CA GLY A 93 -24.57 -6.34 -8.89
C GLY A 93 -25.49 -6.75 -7.75
N GLY A 94 -25.83 -5.79 -6.88
CA GLY A 94 -26.71 -6.02 -5.72
C GLY A 94 -26.00 -5.95 -4.37
N VAL A 95 -26.52 -6.67 -3.38
CA VAL A 95 -25.99 -6.64 -2.00
C VAL A 95 -25.08 -7.84 -1.78
N ILE A 96 -23.89 -7.60 -1.26
CA ILE A 96 -22.94 -8.65 -0.90
C ILE A 96 -22.34 -8.41 0.48
N THR A 97 -22.03 -9.51 1.18
CA THR A 97 -21.33 -9.47 2.47
C THR A 97 -19.98 -10.13 2.33
N ILE A 98 -18.91 -9.42 2.71
CA ILE A 98 -17.54 -9.93 2.65
C ILE A 98 -16.85 -9.81 4.01
N ASP A 99 -15.85 -10.65 4.25
CA ASP A 99 -14.88 -10.43 5.31
C ASP A 99 -13.64 -9.76 4.72
N ALA A 100 -13.51 -8.45 4.96
CA ALA A 100 -12.39 -7.63 4.52
C ALA A 100 -11.29 -7.46 5.59
N SER A 101 -11.29 -8.26 6.66
CA SER A 101 -10.31 -8.11 7.75
C SER A 101 -8.87 -8.41 7.35
N ALA A 102 -8.66 -9.21 6.31
CA ALA A 102 -7.33 -9.48 5.79
C ALA A 102 -6.81 -8.39 4.84
N SER A 103 -7.70 -7.61 4.20
CA SER A 103 -7.30 -6.55 3.27
C SER A 103 -8.46 -5.63 2.90
N SER A 104 -8.25 -4.31 3.04
CA SER A 104 -9.17 -3.28 2.54
C SER A 104 -9.35 -3.32 1.02
N GLN A 105 -8.36 -3.88 0.29
CA GLN A 105 -8.39 -3.98 -1.17
C GLN A 105 -9.60 -4.78 -1.66
N PHE A 106 -10.14 -5.71 -0.87
CA PHE A 106 -11.33 -6.47 -1.28
C PHE A 106 -12.56 -5.58 -1.42
N LEU A 107 -12.73 -4.64 -0.50
CA LEU A 107 -13.81 -3.68 -0.55
C LEU A 107 -13.58 -2.70 -1.71
N SER A 108 -12.42 -2.07 -1.77
CA SER A 108 -12.06 -1.13 -2.84
C SER A 108 -12.24 -1.73 -4.23
N ALA A 109 -11.82 -2.99 -4.44
CA ALA A 109 -11.95 -3.69 -5.71
C ALA A 109 -13.39 -3.71 -6.22
N LEU A 110 -14.35 -4.02 -5.35
CA LEU A 110 -15.78 -4.09 -5.68
C LEU A 110 -16.39 -2.70 -5.84
N LEU A 111 -16.00 -1.74 -4.99
CA LEU A 111 -16.52 -0.37 -5.09
C LEU A 111 -16.12 0.30 -6.41
N LEU A 112 -14.85 0.18 -6.82
CA LEU A 112 -14.31 0.86 -7.99
C LEU A 112 -15.03 0.48 -9.31
N VAL A 113 -15.53 -0.76 -9.40
CA VAL A 113 -16.29 -1.23 -10.57
C VAL A 113 -17.80 -1.19 -10.37
N GLY A 114 -18.27 -0.91 -9.15
CA GLY A 114 -19.66 -1.03 -8.76
C GLY A 114 -20.62 -0.17 -9.57
N ALA A 115 -20.17 1.01 -10.02
CA ALA A 115 -20.97 1.89 -10.88
C ALA A 115 -21.29 1.27 -12.26
N SER A 116 -20.48 0.30 -12.72
CA SER A 116 -20.68 -0.41 -13.99
C SER A 116 -21.55 -1.66 -13.86
N PHE A 117 -22.01 -2.02 -12.65
CA PHE A 117 -22.92 -3.14 -12.45
C PHE A 117 -24.36 -2.72 -12.77
N GLU A 118 -25.19 -3.65 -13.23
CA GLU A 118 -26.56 -3.36 -13.67
C GLU A 118 -27.39 -2.66 -12.58
N ASN A 119 -27.25 -3.12 -11.33
CA ASN A 119 -27.98 -2.59 -10.18
C ASN A 119 -27.06 -1.85 -9.18
N GLY A 120 -25.83 -1.51 -9.59
CA GLY A 120 -24.81 -1.02 -8.66
C GLY A 120 -24.36 -2.10 -7.69
N ILE A 121 -23.76 -1.71 -6.57
CA ILE A 121 -23.37 -2.64 -5.51
C ILE A 121 -23.56 -2.04 -4.12
N THR A 122 -23.89 -2.88 -3.16
CA THR A 122 -23.77 -2.58 -1.72
C THR A 122 -22.92 -3.67 -1.08
N VAL A 123 -21.76 -3.28 -0.57
CA VAL A 123 -20.82 -4.19 0.09
C VAL A 123 -20.86 -3.96 1.58
N ILE A 124 -21.11 -5.02 2.34
CA ILE A 124 -21.17 -5.01 3.80
C ILE A 124 -19.95 -5.78 4.32
N HIS A 125 -19.13 -5.15 5.15
CA HIS A 125 -18.05 -5.86 5.85
C HIS A 125 -18.59 -6.57 7.08
N LYS A 126 -18.43 -7.90 7.13
CA LYS A 126 -18.76 -8.73 8.29
C LYS A 126 -17.59 -9.65 8.61
N GLY A 127 -16.91 -9.32 9.70
CA GLY A 127 -15.70 -10.02 10.14
C GLY A 127 -15.07 -9.31 11.32
N GLY A 128 -13.75 -9.43 11.44
CA GLY A 128 -12.95 -8.74 12.44
C GLY A 128 -12.81 -7.23 12.16
N THR A 129 -11.69 -6.66 12.62
CA THR A 129 -11.34 -5.27 12.35
C THR A 129 -11.07 -5.05 10.86
N LEU A 130 -11.35 -3.86 10.35
CA LEU A 130 -11.13 -3.50 8.95
C LEU A 130 -9.87 -2.63 8.86
N PRO A 131 -8.74 -3.16 8.38
CA PRO A 131 -7.49 -2.40 8.30
C PRO A 131 -7.56 -1.33 7.21
N SER A 132 -6.66 -0.34 7.29
CA SER A 132 -6.38 0.56 6.18
C SER A 132 -7.59 1.34 5.65
N MET A 133 -8.46 1.82 6.55
CA MET A 133 -9.64 2.62 6.20
C MET A 133 -9.34 3.82 5.27
N PRO A 134 -8.21 4.54 5.40
CA PRO A 134 -7.88 5.63 4.47
C PRO A 134 -7.86 5.23 2.98
N HIS A 135 -7.50 3.98 2.66
CA HIS A 135 -7.55 3.49 1.27
C HIS A 135 -8.97 3.28 0.75
N ILE A 136 -9.91 2.94 1.64
CA ILE A 136 -11.33 2.83 1.29
C ILE A 136 -11.89 4.23 1.06
N ASP A 137 -11.56 5.17 1.95
CA ASP A 137 -11.96 6.57 1.80
C ASP A 137 -11.42 7.16 0.50
N MET A 138 -10.17 6.87 0.15
CA MET A 138 -9.57 7.22 -1.15
C MET A 138 -10.38 6.66 -2.32
N SER A 139 -10.79 5.39 -2.26
CA SER A 139 -11.59 4.77 -3.31
C SER A 139 -12.97 5.46 -3.45
N VAL A 140 -13.60 5.80 -2.33
CA VAL A 140 -14.88 6.50 -2.28
C VAL A 140 -14.77 7.93 -2.82
N GLU A 141 -13.72 8.66 -2.43
CA GLU A 141 -13.44 10.01 -2.91
C GLU A 141 -13.20 10.02 -4.42
N MET A 142 -12.34 9.11 -4.92
CA MET A 142 -12.09 8.97 -6.35
C MET A 142 -13.38 8.61 -7.12
N LEU A 143 -14.21 7.71 -6.62
CA LEU A 143 -15.49 7.39 -7.27
C LEU A 143 -16.38 8.64 -7.38
N ARG A 144 -16.48 9.44 -6.31
CA ARG A 144 -17.26 10.69 -6.31
C ARG A 144 -16.67 11.71 -7.28
N ASP A 145 -15.35 11.83 -7.32
CA ASP A 145 -14.65 12.71 -8.25
C ASP A 145 -14.95 12.38 -9.71
N PHE A 146 -15.09 11.10 -10.04
CA PHE A 146 -15.43 10.63 -11.39
C PHE A 146 -16.94 10.56 -11.63
N GLY A 147 -17.77 11.15 -10.76
CA GLY A 147 -19.22 11.28 -10.93
C GLY A 147 -20.06 10.14 -10.32
N GLY A 148 -19.42 9.17 -9.65
CA GLY A 148 -20.09 8.08 -8.96
C GLY A 148 -20.89 8.56 -7.74
N VAL A 149 -22.06 7.95 -7.52
CA VAL A 149 -22.89 8.22 -6.34
C VAL A 149 -22.63 7.16 -5.28
N VAL A 150 -21.89 7.54 -4.24
CA VAL A 150 -21.46 6.63 -3.17
C VAL A 150 -22.02 7.03 -1.80
N SER A 151 -22.71 6.09 -1.16
CA SER A 151 -23.21 6.20 0.22
C SER A 151 -22.40 5.32 1.16
N VAL A 152 -22.07 5.83 2.35
CA VAL A 152 -21.30 5.12 3.37
C VAL A 152 -22.11 5.14 4.67
N ASP A 153 -22.32 3.96 5.24
CA ASP A 153 -22.88 3.77 6.57
C ASP A 153 -21.81 3.10 7.44
N SER A 154 -21.12 3.92 8.24
CA SER A 154 -20.02 3.47 9.08
C SER A 154 -20.47 2.59 10.24
N GLU A 155 -21.70 2.79 10.75
CA GLU A 155 -22.25 1.96 11.83
C GLU A 155 -22.57 0.55 11.32
N ALA A 156 -23.19 0.46 10.14
CA ALA A 156 -23.48 -0.81 9.49
C ALA A 156 -22.26 -1.42 8.77
N LYS A 157 -21.12 -0.70 8.71
CA LYS A 157 -19.94 -1.07 7.91
C LYS A 157 -20.33 -1.44 6.48
N SER A 158 -21.07 -0.53 5.84
CA SER A 158 -21.68 -0.72 4.53
C SER A 158 -21.34 0.42 3.59
N TRP A 159 -21.00 0.06 2.36
CA TRP A 159 -20.67 1.00 1.28
C TRP A 159 -21.52 0.66 0.06
N SER A 160 -22.20 1.66 -0.49
CA SER A 160 -23.10 1.49 -1.62
C SER A 160 -22.72 2.42 -2.77
N VAL A 161 -22.56 1.85 -3.96
CA VAL A 161 -22.31 2.57 -5.21
C VAL A 161 -23.50 2.35 -6.13
N LYS A 162 -24.15 3.44 -6.56
CA LYS A 162 -25.27 3.35 -7.51
C LYS A 162 -24.75 3.05 -8.93
N PRO A 163 -25.56 2.39 -9.78
CA PRO A 163 -25.23 2.26 -11.19
C PRO A 163 -25.18 3.65 -11.83
N GLY A 164 -24.20 3.87 -12.70
CA GLY A 164 -24.01 5.17 -13.35
C GLY A 164 -22.76 5.25 -14.22
N ALA A 165 -22.75 6.23 -15.12
CA ALA A 165 -21.57 6.53 -15.91
C ALA A 165 -20.52 7.23 -15.04
N LEU A 166 -19.27 6.78 -15.16
CA LEU A 166 -18.11 7.53 -14.66
C LEU A 166 -17.56 8.42 -15.79
N HIS A 167 -16.99 9.55 -15.43
CA HIS A 167 -16.49 10.55 -16.36
C HIS A 167 -14.98 10.73 -16.19
N GLY A 168 -14.24 10.64 -17.30
CA GLY A 168 -12.81 10.91 -17.30
C GLY A 168 -12.52 12.34 -16.85
N ARG A 169 -11.41 12.51 -16.13
CA ARG A 169 -10.94 13.80 -15.62
C ARG A 169 -9.43 13.90 -15.82
N ASP A 170 -8.98 15.11 -16.15
CA ASP A 170 -7.57 15.46 -16.02
C ASP A 170 -7.25 15.62 -14.53
N LEU A 171 -6.24 14.90 -14.05
CA LEU A 171 -5.89 14.86 -12.64
C LEU A 171 -4.37 14.83 -12.48
N ILE A 172 -3.86 15.65 -11.59
CA ILE A 172 -2.46 15.61 -11.17
C ILE A 172 -2.40 14.57 -10.05
N ILE A 173 -1.74 13.45 -10.32
CA ILE A 173 -1.55 12.40 -9.30
C ILE A 173 -0.63 12.96 -8.21
N GLU A 174 -1.11 12.89 -6.97
CA GLU A 174 -0.34 13.29 -5.79
C GLU A 174 0.97 12.48 -5.69
N PRO A 175 2.04 13.05 -5.07
CA PRO A 175 3.20 12.25 -4.71
C PRO A 175 2.80 11.11 -3.75
N ASP A 176 3.49 9.97 -3.84
CA ASP A 176 3.29 8.85 -2.91
C ASP A 176 3.85 9.23 -1.53
N LEU A 177 2.94 9.55 -0.60
CA LEU A 177 3.32 10.05 0.72
C LEU A 177 3.95 8.96 1.60
N SER A 178 3.69 7.69 1.31
CA SER A 178 4.32 6.58 2.03
C SER A 178 5.75 6.34 1.54
N ASN A 179 6.05 6.58 0.26
CA ASN A 179 7.41 6.61 -0.28
C ASN A 179 8.18 7.88 0.12
N ALA A 180 7.52 8.91 0.65
CA ALA A 180 8.21 10.05 1.24
C ALA A 180 8.93 9.69 2.57
N ALA A 181 8.46 8.66 3.28
CA ALA A 181 8.99 8.24 4.58
C ALA A 181 10.52 8.03 4.63
N PRO A 182 11.15 7.24 3.74
CA PRO A 182 12.60 7.07 3.76
C PRO A 182 13.35 8.40 3.58
N PHE A 183 12.87 9.30 2.72
CA PHE A 183 13.51 10.60 2.50
C PHE A 183 13.38 11.49 3.72
N LEU A 184 12.19 11.59 4.31
CA LEU A 184 11.96 12.31 5.56
C LEU A 184 12.83 11.76 6.71
N SER A 185 13.13 10.45 6.69
CA SER A 185 14.00 9.79 7.67
C SER A 185 15.45 10.28 7.63
N ILE A 186 15.94 10.75 6.47
CA ILE A 186 17.28 11.35 6.37
C ILE A 186 17.37 12.56 7.31
N ALA A 187 16.41 13.48 7.24
CA ALA A 187 16.41 14.66 8.10
C ALA A 187 16.20 14.29 9.58
N MET A 188 15.41 13.27 9.89
CA MET A 188 15.25 12.75 11.25
C MET A 188 16.59 12.29 11.84
N LEU A 189 17.35 11.48 11.09
CA LEU A 189 18.55 10.81 11.59
C LEU A 189 19.81 11.69 11.51
N CYS A 190 19.98 12.39 10.40
CA CYS A 190 21.19 13.18 10.12
C CYS A 190 21.05 14.65 10.54
N GLY A 191 19.85 15.08 10.93
CA GLY A 191 19.52 16.49 11.14
C GLY A 191 19.30 17.25 9.82
N GLY A 192 19.19 18.58 9.91
CA GLY A 192 18.86 19.42 8.75
C GLY A 192 17.37 19.36 8.40
N SER A 193 17.04 19.68 7.13
CA SER A 193 15.66 19.77 6.67
C SER A 193 15.48 19.13 5.29
N ILE A 194 14.38 18.42 5.09
CA ILE A 194 13.94 17.90 3.80
C ILE A 194 12.54 18.43 3.50
N THR A 195 12.36 18.89 2.27
CA THR A 195 11.06 19.30 1.73
C THR A 195 10.60 18.28 0.69
N ILE A 196 9.43 17.71 0.89
CA ILE A 196 8.72 16.91 -0.10
C ILE A 196 7.81 17.85 -0.88
N ALA A 197 8.12 18.04 -2.15
CA ALA A 197 7.36 18.90 -3.04
C ALA A 197 5.92 18.40 -3.21
N ASP A 198 5.01 19.34 -3.51
CA ASP A 198 3.61 19.07 -3.88
C ASP A 198 2.84 18.22 -2.86
N TRP A 199 3.24 18.26 -1.59
CA TRP A 199 2.48 17.61 -0.52
C TRP A 199 1.08 18.22 -0.46
N PRO A 200 0.02 17.40 -0.62
CA PRO A 200 -1.34 17.89 -0.74
C PRO A 200 -1.81 18.49 0.59
N ALA A 201 -2.53 19.62 0.52
CA ALA A 201 -3.09 20.26 1.71
C ALA A 201 -4.19 19.42 2.38
N LYS A 202 -4.87 18.58 1.59
CA LYS A 202 -5.87 17.58 2.02
C LYS A 202 -5.69 16.35 1.15
N THR A 203 -5.67 15.18 1.77
CA THR A 203 -5.53 13.90 1.07
C THR A 203 -6.10 12.79 1.95
N THR A 204 -6.51 11.70 1.30
CA THR A 204 -6.84 10.42 1.94
C THR A 204 -5.65 9.47 1.99
N GLN A 205 -4.49 9.86 1.46
CA GLN A 205 -3.29 9.02 1.50
C GLN A 205 -2.84 8.75 2.95
N PRO A 206 -2.62 7.48 3.32
CA PRO A 206 -2.18 7.10 4.67
C PRO A 206 -0.83 7.71 5.05
N GLY A 207 0.06 7.95 4.08
CA GLY A 207 1.36 8.58 4.29
C GLY A 207 1.27 10.01 4.85
N ASP A 208 0.10 10.66 4.78
CA ASP A 208 -0.11 11.96 5.39
C ASP A 208 0.07 11.95 6.92
N GLN A 209 -0.14 10.78 7.55
CA GLN A 209 0.10 10.59 8.99
C GLN A 209 1.57 10.73 9.39
N LEU A 210 2.52 10.70 8.45
CA LEU A 210 3.92 10.99 8.76
C LEU A 210 4.09 12.38 9.41
N ARG A 211 3.20 13.35 9.12
CA ARG A 211 3.25 14.68 9.75
C ARG A 211 3.09 14.60 11.27
N SER A 212 2.10 13.87 11.77
CA SER A 212 1.88 13.70 13.20
C SER A 212 2.91 12.75 13.80
N ILE A 213 3.09 11.57 13.19
CA ILE A 213 3.97 10.51 13.71
C ILE A 213 5.40 11.03 13.88
N LEU A 214 5.96 11.67 12.85
CA LEU A 214 7.34 12.15 12.94
C LEU A 214 7.47 13.36 13.87
N SER A 215 6.42 14.19 14.03
CA SER A 215 6.41 15.24 15.05
C SER A 215 6.42 14.66 16.47
N ASP A 216 5.64 13.60 16.73
CA ASP A 216 5.62 12.91 18.03
C ASP A 216 6.96 12.23 18.32
N MET A 217 7.65 11.76 17.27
CA MET A 217 9.02 11.25 17.35
C MET A 217 10.09 12.37 17.43
N GLY A 218 9.71 13.65 17.51
CA GLY A 218 10.62 14.76 17.81
C GLY A 218 10.96 15.70 16.64
N ALA A 219 10.37 15.51 15.46
CA ALA A 219 10.59 16.41 14.32
C ALA A 219 9.89 17.76 14.46
N LYS A 220 10.35 18.77 13.72
CA LYS A 220 9.58 19.98 13.43
C LYS A 220 9.03 19.91 12.02
N ILE A 221 7.71 20.03 11.89
CA ILE A 221 7.00 19.98 10.61
C ILE A 221 6.44 21.35 10.26
N SER A 222 6.59 21.77 9.01
CA SER A 222 5.91 22.95 8.46
C SER A 222 5.37 22.67 7.06
N MET A 223 4.23 23.29 6.73
CA MET A 223 3.63 23.24 5.40
C MET A 223 3.78 24.60 4.72
N SER A 224 4.12 24.61 3.44
CA SER A 224 4.18 25.81 2.60
C SER A 224 3.76 25.50 1.17
N GLU A 225 3.76 26.50 0.29
CA GLU A 225 3.52 26.30 -1.15
C GLU A 225 4.55 25.37 -1.82
N LYS A 226 5.73 25.19 -1.21
CA LYS A 226 6.76 24.25 -1.69
C LYS A 226 6.50 22.81 -1.27
N GLY A 227 5.44 22.55 -0.47
CA GLY A 227 5.14 21.24 0.11
C GLY A 227 5.51 21.13 1.59
N LEU A 228 5.67 19.89 2.05
CA LEU A 228 5.91 19.55 3.46
C LEU A 228 7.40 19.60 3.77
N THR A 229 7.80 20.42 4.74
CA THR A 229 9.17 20.44 5.24
C THR A 229 9.26 19.78 6.62
N LEU A 230 10.11 18.77 6.72
CA LEU A 230 10.53 18.19 7.99
C LEU A 230 11.92 18.69 8.35
N THR A 231 12.10 19.11 9.60
CA THR A 231 13.40 19.47 10.17
C THR A 231 13.70 18.57 11.36
N GLY A 232 14.83 17.87 11.30
CA GLY A 232 15.33 17.06 12.41
C GLY A 232 15.81 17.92 13.56
N THR A 233 15.55 17.48 14.79
CA THR A 233 15.93 18.21 16.01
C THR A 233 17.18 17.63 16.68
N GLY A 234 17.72 16.53 16.14
CA GLY A 234 18.88 15.81 16.68
C GLY A 234 18.52 14.79 17.76
N VAL A 235 17.23 14.64 18.09
CA VAL A 235 16.72 13.59 18.98
C VAL A 235 15.53 12.94 18.31
N ILE A 236 15.47 11.61 18.38
CA ILE A 236 14.32 10.81 17.96
C ILE A 236 13.74 10.18 19.23
N HIS A 237 12.46 10.41 19.50
CA HIS A 237 11.77 9.81 20.64
C HIS A 237 11.13 8.48 20.24
N GLY A 238 11.11 7.55 21.20
CA GLY A 238 10.35 6.33 21.06
C GLY A 238 8.85 6.62 21.02
N ILE A 239 8.07 5.75 20.39
CA ILE A 239 6.64 5.96 20.18
C ILE A 239 5.82 4.72 20.50
N ASP A 240 4.69 4.88 21.19
CA ASP A 240 3.64 3.86 21.28
C ASP A 240 2.48 4.28 20.37
N ILE A 241 2.30 3.56 19.26
CA ILE A 241 1.36 3.94 18.21
C ILE A 241 0.60 2.74 17.65
N ASP A 242 -0.67 2.95 17.38
CA ASP A 242 -1.49 2.04 16.59
C ASP A 242 -1.37 2.41 15.09
N LEU A 243 -0.81 1.50 14.29
CA LEU A 243 -0.62 1.67 12.85
C LEU A 243 -1.67 0.90 12.05
N HIS A 244 -2.79 0.47 12.65
CA HIS A 244 -3.86 -0.28 11.98
C HIS A 244 -4.34 0.36 10.66
N ASP A 245 -4.45 1.69 10.62
CA ASP A 245 -4.91 2.43 9.43
C ASP A 245 -3.79 2.77 8.44
N VAL A 246 -2.53 2.74 8.87
CA VAL A 246 -1.36 3.19 8.11
C VAL A 246 -0.23 2.16 8.14
N GLY A 247 -0.59 0.88 8.18
CA GLY A 247 0.33 -0.22 8.46
C GLY A 247 1.52 -0.27 7.50
N GLU A 248 1.37 0.23 6.28
CA GLU A 248 2.46 0.33 5.32
C GLU A 248 3.63 1.24 5.74
N LEU A 249 3.43 2.15 6.70
CA LEU A 249 4.49 2.99 7.27
C LEU A 249 5.39 2.21 8.25
N THR A 250 4.96 1.04 8.72
CA THR A 250 5.67 0.25 9.75
C THR A 250 7.16 0.06 9.48
N PRO A 251 7.63 -0.33 8.27
CA PRO A 251 9.06 -0.50 8.03
C PRO A 251 9.88 0.79 8.21
N ALA A 252 9.34 1.93 7.79
CA ALA A 252 10.02 3.21 7.95
C ALA A 252 10.03 3.67 9.42
N ILE A 253 8.91 3.53 10.13
CA ILE A 253 8.84 3.87 11.56
C ILE A 253 9.73 2.95 12.40
N ALA A 254 9.78 1.65 12.09
CA ALA A 254 10.68 0.72 12.74
C ALA A 254 12.16 1.08 12.50
N ALA A 255 12.53 1.46 11.28
CA ALA A 255 13.89 1.89 10.95
C ALA A 255 14.33 3.17 11.70
N LEU A 256 13.39 4.04 12.07
CA LEU A 256 13.66 5.21 12.93
C LEU A 256 13.70 4.82 14.42
N ALA A 257 12.77 3.97 14.86
CA ALA A 257 12.59 3.60 16.26
C ALA A 257 13.82 2.91 16.87
N ILE A 258 14.63 2.20 16.08
CA ILE A 258 15.87 1.58 16.57
C ILE A 258 16.94 2.61 17.00
N PHE A 259 16.83 3.86 16.52
CA PHE A 259 17.73 4.97 16.87
C PHE A 259 17.12 5.95 17.87
N ALA A 260 15.95 5.62 18.42
CA ALA A 260 15.28 6.47 19.39
C ALA A 260 15.99 6.51 20.75
N ASP A 261 15.69 7.52 21.57
CA ASP A 261 16.17 7.64 22.95
C ASP A 261 15.41 6.77 23.96
N SER A 262 14.33 6.14 23.53
CA SER A 262 13.41 5.37 24.34
C SER A 262 12.74 4.24 23.53
N PRO A 263 12.26 3.16 24.18
CA PRO A 263 11.58 2.06 23.50
C PRO A 263 10.33 2.50 22.72
N SER A 264 10.01 1.77 21.66
CA SER A 264 8.82 1.98 20.82
C SER A 264 7.95 0.73 20.76
N HIS A 265 6.64 0.93 20.61
CA HIS A 265 5.64 -0.12 20.48
C HIS A 265 4.72 0.18 19.29
N LEU A 266 4.87 -0.59 18.21
CA LEU A 266 4.07 -0.46 16.99
C LEU A 266 2.97 -1.51 17.00
N ARG A 267 1.70 -1.11 17.11
CA ARG A 267 0.52 -1.97 17.29
C ARG A 267 -0.41 -1.98 16.08
N GLY A 268 -1.38 -2.90 16.06
CA GLY A 268 -2.46 -2.92 15.06
C GLY A 268 -2.05 -3.49 13.69
N ILE A 269 -0.89 -4.15 13.62
CA ILE A 269 -0.21 -4.50 12.35
C ILE A 269 -0.25 -5.99 12.02
N ALA A 270 -1.19 -6.76 12.57
CA ALA A 270 -1.31 -8.20 12.29
C ALA A 270 -1.47 -8.51 10.78
N HIS A 271 -2.18 -7.65 10.04
CA HIS A 271 -2.45 -7.81 8.62
C HIS A 271 -1.17 -7.75 7.75
N LEU A 272 -0.09 -7.12 8.24
CA LEU A 272 1.20 -7.02 7.54
C LEU A 272 1.89 -8.38 7.32
N ARG A 273 1.46 -9.43 8.02
CA ARG A 273 1.96 -10.80 7.81
C ARG A 273 1.61 -11.36 6.44
N LEU A 274 0.52 -10.85 5.86
CA LEU A 274 -0.06 -11.32 4.59
C LEU A 274 0.28 -10.39 3.40
N HIS A 275 1.23 -9.48 3.60
CA HIS A 275 1.68 -8.53 2.59
C HIS A 275 2.72 -9.19 1.65
N GLU A 276 3.54 -8.37 0.98
CA GLU A 276 4.64 -8.81 0.12
C GLU A 276 5.47 -9.93 0.76
N THR A 277 5.80 -9.76 2.04
CA THR A 277 6.37 -10.77 2.92
C THR A 277 5.66 -10.71 4.28
N ASP A 278 5.99 -11.58 5.24
CA ASP A 278 5.66 -11.33 6.63
C ASP A 278 6.57 -10.21 7.15
N ARG A 279 6.08 -8.97 7.06
CA ARG A 279 6.88 -7.78 7.41
C ARG A 279 7.27 -7.75 8.89
N LEU A 280 6.46 -8.31 9.79
CA LEU A 280 6.77 -8.32 11.23
C LEU A 280 7.95 -9.25 11.49
N SER A 281 7.89 -10.47 10.97
CA SER A 281 8.98 -11.43 11.11
C SER A 281 10.24 -10.99 10.38
N ALA A 282 10.11 -10.40 9.19
CA ALA A 282 11.25 -9.87 8.44
C ALA A 282 11.95 -8.72 9.18
N LEU A 283 11.21 -7.68 9.62
CA LEU A 283 11.80 -6.57 10.38
C LEU A 283 12.49 -7.06 11.66
N THR A 284 11.83 -7.95 12.40
CA THR A 284 12.39 -8.52 13.64
C THR A 284 13.69 -9.26 13.36
N ARG A 285 13.70 -10.14 12.35
CA ARG A 285 14.87 -10.94 11.99
C ARG A 285 16.02 -10.05 11.51
N GLU A 286 15.77 -9.16 10.57
CA GLU A 286 16.84 -8.37 9.96
C GLU A 286 17.42 -7.35 10.94
N ILE A 287 16.60 -6.68 11.75
CA ILE A 287 17.10 -5.73 12.76
C ILE A 287 17.91 -6.47 13.83
N ASN A 288 17.45 -7.62 14.31
CA ASN A 288 18.17 -8.41 15.32
C ASN A 288 19.47 -9.02 14.76
N ALA A 289 19.52 -9.37 13.47
CA ALA A 289 20.74 -9.84 12.81
C ALA A 289 21.83 -8.76 12.73
N LEU A 290 21.45 -7.49 12.81
CA LEU A 290 22.36 -6.33 12.90
C LEU A 290 22.68 -5.95 14.36
N GLY A 291 22.25 -6.75 15.35
CA GLY A 291 22.50 -6.51 16.77
C GLY A 291 21.38 -5.75 17.52
N GLY A 292 20.25 -5.46 16.86
CA GLY A 292 19.12 -4.78 17.49
C GLY A 292 18.35 -5.64 18.51
N ASP A 293 17.39 -5.02 19.21
CA ASP A 293 16.45 -5.69 20.12
C ASP A 293 15.01 -5.39 19.72
N VAL A 294 14.46 -6.26 18.86
CA VAL A 294 13.08 -6.25 18.42
C VAL A 294 12.40 -7.53 18.91
N LYS A 295 11.27 -7.37 19.58
CA LYS A 295 10.38 -8.45 19.99
C LYS A 295 9.09 -8.38 19.21
N GLU A 296 8.84 -9.46 18.48
CA GLU A 296 7.63 -9.64 17.71
C GLU A 296 6.51 -10.23 18.56
N HIS A 297 5.30 -9.72 18.38
CA HIS A 297 4.05 -10.31 18.86
C HIS A 297 3.09 -10.51 17.68
N GLU A 298 1.95 -11.15 17.92
CA GLU A 298 0.97 -11.48 16.88
C GLU A 298 0.58 -10.26 16.02
N SER A 299 0.37 -9.10 16.66
CA SER A 299 -0.12 -7.87 16.03
C SER A 299 0.73 -6.64 16.33
N SER A 300 1.93 -6.80 16.88
CA SER A 300 2.80 -5.69 17.25
C SER A 300 4.29 -6.00 17.20
N LEU A 301 5.09 -4.94 17.17
CA LEU A 301 6.54 -4.97 17.38
C LEU A 301 6.90 -4.09 18.58
N HIS A 302 7.70 -4.62 19.50
CA HIS A 302 8.33 -3.85 20.57
C HIS A 302 9.81 -3.70 20.25
N ILE A 303 10.27 -2.47 20.08
CA ILE A 303 11.62 -2.12 19.64
C ILE A 303 12.32 -1.42 20.80
N THR A 304 13.40 -2.00 21.31
CA THR A 304 14.29 -1.39 22.30
C THR A 304 15.57 -0.93 21.60
N PRO A 305 15.92 0.37 21.64
CA PRO A 305 17.17 0.86 21.04
C PRO A 305 18.39 0.11 21.59
N ALA A 306 19.24 -0.38 20.68
CA ALA A 306 20.44 -1.16 21.01
C ALA A 306 21.57 -0.86 20.02
N PRO A 307 22.86 -1.03 20.40
CA PRO A 307 23.98 -0.86 19.48
C PRO A 307 23.89 -1.81 18.29
N LEU A 308 24.06 -1.28 17.09
CA LEU A 308 24.02 -2.04 15.83
C LEU A 308 25.41 -2.24 15.24
N HIS A 309 25.55 -3.19 14.34
CA HIS A 309 26.73 -3.43 13.52
C HIS A 309 26.38 -3.61 12.04
N GLY A 310 27.38 -3.46 11.17
CA GLY A 310 27.23 -3.71 9.73
C GLY A 310 26.86 -5.17 9.41
N GLY A 311 26.28 -5.39 8.23
CA GLY A 311 25.76 -6.68 7.79
C GLY A 311 24.84 -6.55 6.58
N VAL A 312 24.40 -7.69 6.06
CA VAL A 312 23.43 -7.73 4.96
C VAL A 312 22.01 -7.61 5.52
N PHE A 313 21.23 -6.69 4.96
CA PHE A 313 19.80 -6.54 5.23
C PHE A 313 19.00 -7.12 4.06
N HIS A 314 18.33 -8.25 4.29
CA HIS A 314 17.55 -8.95 3.25
C HIS A 314 16.19 -8.30 3.06
N THR A 315 15.74 -8.22 1.81
CA THR A 315 14.55 -7.42 1.46
C THR A 315 13.31 -8.25 1.18
N TYR A 316 13.46 -9.55 0.96
CA TYR A 316 12.34 -10.47 0.70
C TYR A 316 11.44 -10.00 -0.46
N GLU A 317 12.05 -9.36 -1.46
CA GLU A 317 11.36 -8.71 -2.60
C GLU A 317 10.32 -7.66 -2.18
N ASP A 318 10.49 -7.06 -1.00
CA ASP A 318 9.65 -6.00 -0.47
C ASP A 318 10.37 -4.64 -0.54
N HIS A 319 9.87 -3.78 -1.43
CA HIS A 319 10.29 -2.39 -1.56
C HIS A 319 10.37 -1.63 -0.23
N ARG A 320 9.48 -1.87 0.72
CA ARG A 320 9.48 -1.14 2.01
C ARG A 320 10.55 -1.65 2.97
N LEU A 321 10.93 -2.93 2.88
CA LEU A 321 12.08 -3.45 3.61
C LEU A 321 13.39 -2.95 3.00
N ALA A 322 13.47 -2.85 1.67
CA ALA A 322 14.61 -2.29 0.98
C ALA A 322 14.87 -0.83 1.39
N THR A 323 13.83 0.01 1.44
CA THR A 323 13.98 1.39 1.90
C THR A 323 14.26 1.48 3.40
N ALA A 324 13.71 0.59 4.23
CA ALA A 324 14.06 0.51 5.65
C ALA A 324 15.55 0.19 5.86
N GLY A 325 16.09 -0.81 5.15
CA GLY A 325 17.52 -1.13 5.17
C GLY A 325 18.40 0.05 4.73
N ALA A 326 17.97 0.80 3.71
CA ALA A 326 18.68 2.00 3.26
C ALA A 326 18.71 3.11 4.33
N VAL A 327 17.61 3.32 5.04
CA VAL A 327 17.50 4.26 6.17
C VAL A 327 18.43 3.84 7.31
N ILE A 328 18.46 2.56 7.68
CA ILE A 328 19.36 2.05 8.73
C ILE A 328 20.84 2.25 8.34
N GLY A 329 21.17 2.03 7.07
CA GLY A 329 22.51 2.22 6.52
C GLY A 329 23.04 3.66 6.56
N LEU A 330 22.19 4.67 6.82
CA LEU A 330 22.64 6.05 7.03
C LEU A 330 23.47 6.19 8.32
N MET A 331 23.10 5.43 9.35
CA MET A 331 23.68 5.56 10.69
C MET A 331 24.62 4.41 11.05
N VAL A 332 24.52 3.27 10.36
CA VAL A 332 25.30 2.07 10.64
C VAL A 332 26.26 1.79 9.48
N PRO A 333 27.56 2.02 9.64
CA PRO A 333 28.54 1.68 8.61
C PRO A 333 28.55 0.18 8.28
N GLY A 334 28.67 -0.13 6.99
CA GLY A 334 28.80 -1.51 6.51
C GLY A 334 27.47 -2.26 6.35
N ILE A 335 26.34 -1.56 6.31
CA ILE A 335 25.06 -2.16 5.89
C ILE A 335 25.03 -2.32 4.36
N GLU A 336 24.68 -3.53 3.91
CA GLU A 336 24.44 -3.85 2.51
C GLU A 336 22.97 -4.28 2.32
N VAL A 337 22.20 -3.56 1.50
CA VAL A 337 20.79 -3.90 1.24
C VAL A 337 20.69 -4.87 0.07
N GLU A 338 20.15 -6.06 0.30
CA GLU A 338 19.94 -7.06 -0.73
C GLU A 338 18.90 -6.59 -1.75
N ASN A 339 19.20 -6.73 -3.05
CA ASN A 339 18.23 -6.50 -4.12
C ASN A 339 17.50 -5.13 -4.02
N ILE A 340 18.26 -4.02 -3.88
CA ILE A 340 17.70 -2.66 -3.83
C ILE A 340 16.78 -2.35 -5.02
N ALA A 341 16.95 -3.04 -6.16
CA ALA A 341 16.08 -2.90 -7.32
C ALA A 341 14.61 -3.27 -7.06
N THR A 342 14.30 -4.00 -5.98
CA THR A 342 12.91 -4.29 -5.60
C THR A 342 12.09 -3.03 -5.30
N THR A 343 12.73 -1.88 -5.04
CA THR A 343 12.05 -0.60 -4.85
C THR A 343 11.30 -0.14 -6.10
N ARG A 344 11.67 -0.63 -7.29
CA ARG A 344 11.01 -0.31 -8.57
C ARG A 344 9.51 -0.59 -8.58
N LYS A 345 9.04 -1.44 -7.66
CA LYS A 345 7.62 -1.72 -7.46
C LYS A 345 6.79 -0.45 -7.27
N THR A 346 7.29 0.53 -6.53
CA THR A 346 6.57 1.79 -6.24
C THR A 346 7.40 3.04 -6.51
N LEU A 347 8.72 2.91 -6.59
CA LEU A 347 9.62 4.03 -6.85
C LEU A 347 10.75 3.59 -7.82
N PRO A 348 10.57 3.79 -9.15
CA PRO A 348 11.44 3.26 -10.19
C PRO A 348 12.93 3.57 -10.02
N ASP A 349 13.28 4.78 -9.58
CA ASP A 349 14.67 5.18 -9.36
C ASP A 349 14.93 5.64 -7.92
N PHE A 350 14.48 4.85 -6.94
CA PHE A 350 14.86 5.09 -5.54
C PHE A 350 16.39 5.19 -5.35
N PRO A 351 17.25 4.30 -5.90
CA PRO A 351 18.70 4.41 -5.69
C PRO A 351 19.30 5.72 -6.20
N GLY A 352 18.87 6.19 -7.38
CA GLY A 352 19.32 7.47 -7.94
C GLY A 352 18.87 8.65 -7.09
N LEU A 353 17.57 8.71 -6.73
CA LEU A 353 17.03 9.76 -5.86
C LEU A 353 17.71 9.77 -4.49
N TRP A 354 17.86 8.61 -3.87
CA TRP A 354 18.52 8.44 -2.57
C TRP A 354 19.96 8.95 -2.60
N SER A 355 20.74 8.51 -3.58
CA SER A 355 22.15 8.91 -3.71
C SER A 355 22.30 10.41 -3.95
N SER A 356 21.38 11.02 -4.71
CA SER A 356 21.43 12.46 -5.01
C SER A 356 21.24 13.37 -3.80
N LEU A 357 20.67 12.85 -2.71
CA LEU A 357 20.44 13.58 -1.46
C LEU A 357 21.56 13.41 -0.43
N LEU A 358 22.47 12.45 -0.63
CA LEU A 358 23.55 12.12 0.31
C LEU A 358 24.92 12.68 -0.12
N THR A 359 24.99 13.33 -1.28
CA THR A 359 26.20 13.98 -1.83
C THR A 359 26.19 15.47 -1.59
#